data_AF-Q9FQH7-F1
#
_entry.id   AF-Q9FQH7-F1
#
_cell.length_a   1.000
_cell.length_b   1.000
_cell.length_c   1.000
_cell.angle_alpha   90.00
_cell.angle_beta   90.00
_cell.angle_gamma   90.00
#
_symmetry.space_group_name_H-M   'P 1'
#
loop_
_entity.id
_entity.type
_entity.pdbx_description
1 polymer ?
#
loop_
_entity_poly.entity_id
_entity_poly.type
_entity_poly.pdbx_seq_one_letter_code
_entity_poly.pdbx_strand_id
1 'polypeptide(L)'
;EFDVKTAFLHGDLEEELYMEQPEGFGVKGKEGLVCRLQKSLYGLKHAPRQWYRKFDSFMGEINFRRTTLDHCVFVKQYAPKDFIILLLYVDDVDP
;
A
#
# COMPACT_ATOMS: atom_id res chain seq x y z
N GLU A 1 14.07 8.60 -6.27
CA GLU A 1 13.37 8.43 -5.01
C GLU A 1 12.18 9.37 -4.85
N PHE A 2 10.99 8.77 -4.82
CA PHE A 2 9.73 9.37 -4.44
C PHE A 2 9.16 8.58 -3.26
N ASP A 3 8.82 9.26 -2.17
CA ASP A 3 8.19 8.67 -0.98
C ASP A 3 6.66 8.80 -1.08
N VAL A 4 5.96 7.66 -1.06
CA VAL A 4 4.50 7.64 -1.10
C VAL A 4 3.92 7.91 0.29
N LYS A 5 3.46 9.14 0.48
CA LYS A 5 2.81 9.54 1.72
C LYS A 5 1.62 8.63 2.03
N THR A 6 1.61 8.11 3.25
CA THR A 6 0.53 7.26 3.77
C THR A 6 0.28 6.01 2.93
N ALA A 7 1.32 5.44 2.31
CA ALA A 7 1.25 4.23 1.45
C ALA A 7 0.28 3.15 1.97
N PHE A 8 0.38 2.78 3.25
CA PHE A 8 -0.46 1.73 3.81
C PHE A 8 -1.95 2.10 3.91
N LEU A 9 -2.31 3.38 4.07
CA LEU A 9 -3.72 3.81 4.07
C LEU A 9 -4.38 3.65 2.70
N HIS A 10 -3.59 3.50 1.63
CA HIS A 10 -4.12 3.18 0.30
C HIS A 10 -4.41 1.68 0.12
N GLY A 11 -3.85 0.82 0.98
CA GLY A 11 -4.12 -0.61 1.00
C GLY A 11 -5.54 -0.91 1.45
N ASP A 12 -6.27 -1.68 0.65
CA ASP A 12 -7.60 -2.16 1.00
C ASP A 12 -7.50 -3.32 2.00
N LEU A 13 -8.45 -3.39 2.94
CA LEU A 13 -8.53 -4.48 3.92
C LEU A 13 -9.37 -5.62 3.33
N GLU A 14 -8.77 -6.81 3.25
CA GLU A 14 -9.49 -8.04 2.87
C GLU A 14 -10.31 -8.62 4.03
N GLU A 15 -9.96 -8.26 5.27
CA GLU A 15 -10.54 -8.76 6.51
C GLU A 15 -11.18 -7.62 7.30
N GLU A 16 -12.24 -7.93 8.06
CA GLU A 16 -12.80 -6.96 9.00
C GLU A 16 -11.95 -6.93 10.29
N LEU A 17 -11.31 -5.80 10.55
CA LEU A 17 -10.42 -5.62 11.68
C LEU A 17 -10.90 -4.52 12.61
N TYR A 18 -10.69 -4.76 13.89
CA TYR A 18 -11.00 -3.82 14.96
C TYR A 18 -9.75 -3.55 15.77
N MET A 19 -9.62 -2.34 16.27
CA MET A 19 -8.57 -1.95 17.22
C MET A 19 -9.18 -1.29 18.45
N GLU A 20 -8.45 -1.33 19.55
CA GLU A 20 -8.80 -0.55 20.73
C GLU A 20 -8.84 0.95 20.41
N GLN A 21 -9.65 1.69 21.16
CA GLN A 21 -9.75 3.13 21.00
C GLN A 21 -8.37 3.78 21.25
N PRO A 22 -7.87 4.63 20.35
CA PRO A 22 -6.63 5.36 20.58
C PRO A 22 -6.71 6.23 21.83
N GLU A 23 -5.56 6.53 22.41
CA GLU A 23 -5.48 7.48 23.51
C GLU A 23 -6.11 8.83 23.12
N GLY A 24 -6.95 9.38 24.00
CA GLY A 24 -7.70 10.62 23.74
C GLY A 24 -9.04 10.45 23.01
N PHE A 25 -9.38 9.25 22.51
CA PHE A 25 -10.68 8.97 21.88
C PHE A 25 -11.70 8.33 22.82
N GLY A 26 -11.27 7.86 24.00
CA GLY A 26 -12.15 7.27 25.00
C GLY A 26 -13.19 8.28 25.52
N VAL A 27 -14.47 7.92 25.43
CA VAL A 27 -15.57 8.70 26.00
C VAL A 27 -16.10 7.97 27.24
N LYS A 28 -16.33 8.70 28.33
CA LYS A 28 -16.88 8.12 29.57
C LYS A 28 -18.21 7.39 29.29
N GLY A 29 -18.31 6.15 29.72
CA GLY A 29 -19.45 5.26 29.45
C GLY A 29 -19.39 4.54 28.09
N LYS A 30 -18.32 4.69 27.33
CA LYS A 30 -18.07 4.01 26.04
C LYS A 30 -16.71 3.32 26.00
N GLU A 31 -16.16 2.97 27.16
CA GLU A 31 -14.83 2.38 27.30
C GLU A 31 -14.71 1.04 26.57
N GLY A 32 -15.80 0.28 26.47
CA GLY A 32 -15.83 -1.00 25.75
C GLY A 32 -15.99 -0.91 24.24
N LEU A 33 -16.05 0.29 23.64
CA LEU A 33 -16.11 0.42 22.19
C LEU A 33 -14.74 0.15 21.54
N VAL A 34 -14.78 -0.28 20.29
CA VAL A 34 -13.61 -0.53 19.44
C VAL A 34 -13.76 0.22 18.12
N CYS A 35 -12.63 0.55 17.49
CA CYS A 35 -12.60 1.21 16.19
C CYS A 35 -12.52 0.17 15.08
N ARG A 36 -13.47 0.19 14.14
CA ARG A 36 -13.39 -0.63 12.92
C ARG A 36 -12.50 0.03 11.88
N LEU A 37 -11.42 -0.66 11.51
CA LEU A 37 -10.50 -0.16 10.49
C LEU A 37 -11.17 -0.20 9.11
N GLN A 38 -11.12 0.92 8.39
CA GLN A 38 -11.62 1.02 7.00
C GLN A 38 -10.53 0.80 5.95
N LYS A 39 -9.27 1.03 6.34
CA LYS A 39 -8.08 0.98 5.50
C LYS A 39 -6.94 0.32 6.27
N SER A 40 -5.96 -0.20 5.53
CA SER A 40 -4.78 -0.78 6.17
C SER A 40 -3.98 0.29 6.92
N LEU A 41 -3.41 -0.07 8.06
CA LEU A 41 -2.69 0.85 8.96
C LEU A 41 -1.27 0.33 9.19
N TYR A 42 -0.35 1.25 9.47
CA TYR A 42 0.99 0.88 9.93
C TYR A 42 0.92 -0.06 11.14
N GLY A 43 1.81 -1.05 11.19
CA GLY A 43 1.84 -2.07 12.24
C GLY A 43 0.94 -3.28 11.98
N LEU A 44 0.03 -3.25 11.00
CA LEU A 44 -0.65 -4.46 10.55
C LEU A 44 0.33 -5.35 9.77
N LYS A 45 0.44 -6.62 10.16
CA LYS A 45 1.31 -7.61 9.49
C LYS A 45 1.13 -7.71 7.97
N HIS A 46 -0.07 -7.40 7.48
CA HIS A 46 -0.43 -7.48 6.07
C HIS A 46 -0.46 -6.12 5.35
N ALA A 47 -0.24 -5.00 6.06
CA ALA A 47 -0.29 -3.67 5.46
C ALA A 47 0.66 -3.49 4.26
N PRO A 48 1.95 -3.89 4.35
CA PRO A 48 2.86 -3.79 3.21
C PRO A 48 2.38 -4.58 2.00
N ARG A 49 1.78 -5.76 2.22
CA ARG A 49 1.26 -6.61 1.14
C ARG A 49 0.02 -6.00 0.48
N GLN A 50 -0.89 -5.41 1.25
CA GLN A 50 -2.08 -4.78 0.67
C GLN A 50 -1.71 -3.51 -0.11
N TRP A 51 -0.74 -2.74 0.40
CA TRP A 51 -0.17 -1.63 -0.34
C TRP A 51 0.44 -2.09 -1.67
N TYR A 52 1.33 -3.09 -1.63
CA TYR A 52 1.94 -3.65 -2.84
C TYR A 52 0.90 -4.09 -3.88
N ARG A 53 -0.17 -4.79 -3.46
CA ARG A 53 -1.24 -5.22 -4.37
C ARG A 53 -1.98 -4.05 -5.01
N LYS A 54 -2.24 -3.00 -4.22
CA LYS A 54 -2.87 -1.78 -4.72
C LYS A 54 -1.97 -1.10 -5.77
N PHE A 55 -0.68 -1.00 -5.46
CA PHE A 55 0.31 -0.43 -6.36
C PHE A 55 0.43 -1.26 -7.66
N ASP A 56 0.60 -2.58 -7.57
CA ASP A 56 0.69 -3.49 -8.73
C ASP A 56 -0.53 -3.37 -9.66
N SER A 57 -1.74 -3.33 -9.08
CA SER A 57 -2.98 -3.11 -9.84
C SER A 57 -2.96 -1.77 -10.58
N PHE A 58 -2.64 -0.68 -9.88
CA PHE A 58 -2.58 0.65 -10.45
C PHE A 58 -1.52 0.77 -11.55
N MET A 59 -0.33 0.19 -11.34
CA MET A 59 0.74 0.15 -12.32
C MET A 59 0.30 -0.57 -13.61
N GLY A 60 -0.45 -1.66 -13.48
CA GLY A 60 -1.08 -2.33 -14.61
C GLY A 60 -2.04 -1.43 -15.39
N GLU A 61 -2.88 -0.65 -14.69
CA GLU A 61 -3.82 0.30 -15.32
C GLU A 61 -3.10 1.38 -16.15
N ILE A 62 -1.92 1.82 -15.71
CA ILE A 62 -1.09 2.80 -16.44
C ILE A 62 -0.08 2.15 -17.40
N ASN A 63 -0.27 0.87 -17.75
CA ASN A 63 0.50 0.09 -18.72
C ASN A 63 1.97 -0.21 -18.33
N PHE A 64 2.29 -0.20 -17.04
CA PHE A 64 3.51 -0.83 -16.57
C PHE A 64 3.33 -2.34 -16.45
N ARG A 65 4.40 -3.08 -16.66
CA ARG A 65 4.46 -4.53 -16.47
C ARG A 65 5.50 -4.85 -15.42
N ARG A 66 5.09 -5.62 -14.41
CA ARG A 66 6.01 -6.17 -13.43
C ARG A 66 6.88 -7.26 -14.05
N THR A 67 8.15 -7.32 -13.67
CA THR A 67 9.05 -8.38 -14.13
C THR A 67 8.78 -9.71 -13.42
N THR A 68 9.15 -10.82 -14.05
CA THR A 68 9.06 -12.16 -13.46
C THR A 68 10.26 -12.52 -12.58
N LEU A 69 11.39 -11.84 -12.78
CA LEU A 69 12.62 -12.05 -12.00
C LEU A 69 12.52 -11.39 -10.63
N ASP A 70 11.97 -10.17 -10.59
CA ASP A 70 11.78 -9.42 -9.36
C ASP A 70 10.41 -8.71 -9.39
N HIS A 71 9.61 -9.00 -8.37
CA HIS A 71 8.26 -8.47 -8.20
C HIS A 71 8.24 -6.97 -7.84
N CYS A 72 9.38 -6.40 -7.44
CA CYS A 72 9.50 -4.98 -7.13
C CYS A 72 9.85 -4.13 -8.37
N VAL A 73 10.11 -4.75 -9.52
CA VAL A 73 10.55 -4.06 -10.74
C VAL A 73 9.40 -3.95 -11.73
N PHE A 74 9.08 -2.72 -12.14
CA PHE A 74 8.05 -2.38 -13.10
C PHE A 74 8.67 -1.73 -14.33
N VAL A 75 8.25 -2.16 -15.52
CA VAL A 75 8.79 -1.67 -16.79
C VAL A 75 7.65 -1.22 -17.70
N LYS A 76 7.78 -0.05 -18.29
CA LYS A 76 6.91 0.44 -19.36
C LYS A 76 7.75 0.78 -20.57
N GLN A 77 7.54 0.05 -21.66
CA GLN A 77 8.27 0.22 -22.91
C GLN A 77 7.43 1.01 -23.93
N TYR A 78 8.06 2.02 -24.55
CA TYR A 78 7.45 2.86 -25.58
C TYR A 78 7.97 2.49 -26.98
N ALA A 79 9.27 2.21 -27.10
CA ALA A 79 9.93 1.81 -28.35
C ALA A 79 11.12 0.88 -28.07
N PRO A 80 11.76 0.30 -29.10
CA PRO A 80 13.02 -0.40 -28.92
C PRO A 80 14.07 0.55 -28.30
N LYS A 81 14.57 0.20 -27.10
CA LYS A 81 15.48 1.01 -26.26
C LYS A 81 14.88 2.26 -25.59
N ASP A 82 13.57 2.48 -25.69
CA ASP A 82 12.87 3.55 -24.98
C ASP A 82 11.89 2.92 -23.97
N PHE A 83 12.26 2.99 -22.69
CA PHE A 83 11.50 2.41 -21.59
C PHE A 83 11.78 3.14 -20.29
N ILE A 84 10.83 3.07 -19.38
CA ILE A 84 10.98 3.47 -17.98
C ILE A 84 11.02 2.21 -17.12
N ILE A 85 11.97 2.17 -16.19
CA ILE A 85 12.00 1.19 -15.11
C ILE A 85 11.62 1.92 -13.82
N LEU A 86 10.83 1.29 -12.97
CA LEU A 86 10.56 1.76 -11.62
C LEU A 86 10.81 0.61 -10.65
N LEU A 87 11.45 0.91 -9.53
CA LEU A 87 11.68 0.02 -8.41
C LEU A 87 10.78 0.43 -7.25
N LEU A 88 10.05 -0.52 -6.67
CA LEU A 88 9.27 -0.31 -5.46
C LEU A 88 9.97 -0.97 -4.27
N TYR A 89 10.32 -0.18 -3.26
CA TYR A 89 10.81 -0.67 -1.98
C TYR A 89 9.93 -0.18 -0.85
N VAL A 90 9.03 -1.04 -0.36
CA VAL A 90 8.05 -0.69 0.69
C VAL A 90 7.19 0.50 0.25
N ASP A 91 7.48 1.72 0.71
CA ASP A 91 6.82 2.98 0.40
C ASP A 91 7.63 3.91 -0.52
N ASP A 92 8.89 3.57 -0.80
CA ASP A 92 9.77 4.31 -1.70
C ASP A 92 9.69 3.80 -3.14
N VAL A 93 9.72 4.73 -4.10
CA VAL A 93 9.74 4.46 -5.54
C VAL A 93 10.95 5.11 -6.19
N ASP A 94 11.78 4.29 -6.83
CA ASP A 94 12.98 4.74 -7.52
C ASP A 94 12.88 4.59 -9.05
N PRO A 95 13.29 5.63 -9.82
CA PRO A 95 13.33 5.59 -11.28
C PRO A 95 14.60 4.95 -11.86
#